data_AF-A0A0D2TXG3-F1
#
_entry.id   AF-A0A0D2TXG3-F1
#
_cell.length_a   1.000
_cell.length_b   1.000
_cell.length_c   1.000
_cell.angle_alpha   90.00
_cell.angle_beta   90.00
_cell.angle_gamma   90.00
#
_symmetry.space_group_name_H-M   'P 1'
#
loop_
_entity.id
_entity.type
_entity.pdbx_description
1 polymer ?
#
loop_
_entity_poly.entity_id
_entity_poly.type
_entity_poly.pdbx_seq_one_letter_code
_entity_poly.pdbx_strand_id
1 'polypeptide(L)'
;MVMRSMLCFTKLVAQALNVVNCAKKGTLVLEHKDERDLGLHLLQFAEVVEEACTNLLPNVVCDYLYNLSEIFSKFYSNPECKVIGSDKETSRLLLCEATAMVMRKCFNLLGITPIYKI
;
A
#
# COMPACT_ATOMS: atom_id res chain seq x y z
N MET A 1 -13.74 19.56 18.69
CA MET A 1 -13.74 18.65 17.53
C MET A 1 -12.34 18.16 17.12
N VAL A 2 -11.27 18.92 17.39
CA VAL A 2 -9.86 18.61 17.00
C VAL A 2 -9.18 17.52 17.87
N MET A 3 -9.71 17.17 19.05
CA MET A 3 -9.08 16.15 19.91
C MET A 3 -9.41 14.69 19.51
N ARG A 4 -10.49 14.43 18.75
CA ARG A 4 -10.77 13.08 18.22
C ARG A 4 -9.87 12.74 17.02
N SER A 5 -9.44 13.74 16.24
CA SER A 5 -8.51 13.55 15.12
C SER A 5 -7.11 13.13 15.59
N MET A 6 -6.61 13.60 16.73
CA MET A 6 -5.30 13.17 17.28
C MET A 6 -5.26 11.69 17.75
N LEU A 7 -6.35 11.18 18.32
CA LEU A 7 -6.49 9.75 18.65
C LEU A 7 -6.69 8.87 17.41
N CYS A 8 -7.27 9.43 16.35
CA CYS A 8 -7.29 8.81 15.03
C CYS A 8 -5.86 8.76 14.45
N PHE A 9 -5.11 9.86 14.54
CA PHE A 9 -3.73 10.02 14.06
C PHE A 9 -2.78 8.96 14.62
N THR A 10 -2.79 8.73 15.94
CA THR A 10 -1.94 7.71 16.57
C THR A 10 -2.35 6.28 16.21
N LYS A 11 -3.65 6.00 16.04
CA LYS A 11 -4.14 4.69 15.58
C LYS A 11 -3.90 4.43 14.10
N LEU A 12 -3.96 5.45 13.25
CA LEU A 12 -3.73 5.35 11.80
C LEU A 12 -2.25 5.22 11.45
N VAL A 13 -1.38 5.98 12.11
CA VAL A 13 0.07 5.83 11.97
C VAL A 13 0.54 4.45 12.46
N ALA A 14 -0.02 3.94 13.56
CA ALA A 14 0.21 2.55 14.00
C ALA A 14 -0.28 1.49 12.99
N GLN A 15 -1.29 1.80 12.18
CA GLN A 15 -1.74 0.94 11.09
C GLN A 15 -0.83 1.01 9.86
N ALA A 16 -0.25 2.17 9.52
CA ALA A 16 0.77 2.28 8.46
C ALA A 16 1.98 1.38 8.75
N LEU A 17 2.38 1.27 10.02
CA LEU A 17 3.46 0.38 10.49
C LEU A 17 3.21 -1.13 10.26
N ASN A 18 1.97 -1.55 10.00
CA ASN A 18 1.69 -2.97 9.70
C ASN A 18 2.06 -3.42 8.29
N VAL A 19 2.35 -2.49 7.35
CA VAL A 19 2.91 -2.86 6.04
C VAL A 19 4.29 -3.49 6.22
N VAL A 20 5.07 -3.02 7.21
CA VAL A 20 6.38 -3.56 7.58
C VAL A 20 6.26 -4.87 8.37
N ASN A 21 5.17 -5.12 9.09
CA ASN A 21 5.00 -6.38 9.83
C ASN A 21 4.75 -7.61 8.93
N CYS A 22 4.33 -7.46 7.67
CA CYS A 22 4.30 -8.58 6.72
C CYS A 22 5.72 -9.01 6.30
N ALA A 23 6.70 -8.11 6.36
CA ALA A 23 8.11 -8.46 6.15
C ALA A 23 8.67 -9.37 7.26
N LYS A 24 7.97 -9.52 8.41
CA LYS A 24 8.41 -10.42 9.49
C LYS A 24 8.12 -11.90 9.22
N LYS A 25 7.49 -12.26 8.10
CA LYS A 25 7.18 -13.67 7.74
C LYS A 25 8.00 -14.25 6.59
N GLY A 26 8.82 -13.47 5.88
CA GLY A 26 9.65 -14.02 4.78
C GLY A 26 10.67 -13.04 4.22
N THR A 27 11.67 -13.58 3.50
CA THR A 27 12.71 -12.79 2.84
C THR A 27 12.12 -12.06 1.63
N LEU A 28 11.96 -10.74 1.74
CA LEU A 28 11.62 -9.87 0.60
C LEU A 28 12.86 -9.62 -0.25
N VAL A 29 12.84 -10.12 -1.48
CA VAL A 29 13.89 -9.89 -2.48
C VAL A 29 13.31 -8.96 -3.55
N LEU A 30 13.92 -7.78 -3.71
CA LEU A 30 13.54 -6.74 -4.67
C LEU A 30 14.69 -6.54 -5.67
N GLU A 31 14.62 -7.21 -6.82
CA GLU A 31 15.67 -7.15 -7.83
C GLU A 31 15.27 -6.30 -9.03
N HIS A 32 14.02 -6.41 -9.46
CA HIS A 32 13.54 -5.64 -10.60
C HIS A 32 13.20 -4.21 -10.19
N LYS A 33 13.35 -3.25 -11.12
CA LYS A 33 13.03 -1.85 -10.88
C LYS A 33 11.56 -1.67 -10.45
N ASP A 34 10.63 -2.34 -11.12
CA ASP A 34 9.20 -2.25 -10.81
C ASP A 34 8.84 -2.75 -9.41
N GLU A 35 9.53 -3.80 -8.91
CA GLU A 35 9.37 -4.29 -7.54
C GLU A 35 9.80 -3.23 -6.52
N ARG A 36 10.90 -2.52 -6.81
CA ARG A 36 11.43 -1.44 -5.97
C ARG A 36 10.54 -0.21 -6.01
N ASP A 37 10.08 0.19 -7.19
CA ASP A 37 9.18 1.33 -7.38
C ASP A 37 7.87 1.10 -6.61
N LEU A 38 7.30 -0.12 -6.69
CA LEU A 38 6.12 -0.50 -5.91
C LEU A 38 6.42 -0.49 -4.40
N GLY A 39 7.53 -1.08 -3.97
CA GLY A 39 7.93 -1.07 -2.56
C GLY A 39 8.12 0.34 -1.99
N LEU A 40 8.73 1.24 -2.76
CA LEU A 40 8.92 2.64 -2.37
C LEU A 40 7.59 3.38 -2.26
N HIS A 41 6.70 3.20 -3.24
CA HIS A 41 5.36 3.80 -3.22
C HIS A 41 4.54 3.31 -2.02
N LEU A 42 4.68 2.05 -1.62
CA LEU A 42 4.02 1.52 -0.41
C LEU A 42 4.53 2.17 0.88
N LEU A 43 5.81 2.54 0.96
CA LEU A 43 6.38 3.24 2.12
C LEU A 43 5.85 4.68 2.23
N GLN A 44 5.67 5.36 1.09
CA GLN A 44 5.12 6.72 1.02
C GLN A 44 3.68 6.84 1.55
N PHE A 45 2.96 5.73 1.70
CA PHE A 45 1.59 5.73 2.26
C PHE A 45 1.51 6.47 3.60
N ALA A 46 2.50 6.30 4.48
CA ALA A 46 2.49 6.93 5.80
C ALA A 46 2.51 8.46 5.71
N GLU A 47 3.37 8.99 4.85
CA GLU A 47 3.52 10.44 4.61
C GLU A 47 2.27 11.02 3.96
N VAL A 48 1.71 10.34 2.96
CA VAL A 48 0.47 10.76 2.28
C VAL A 48 -0.71 10.86 3.25
N VAL A 49 -0.86 9.88 4.14
CA VAL A 49 -1.92 9.89 5.15
C VAL A 49 -1.72 11.02 6.16
N GLU A 50 -0.48 11.25 6.58
CA GLU A 50 -0.13 12.36 7.47
C GLU A 50 -0.45 13.72 6.84
N GLU A 51 -0.09 13.91 5.57
CA GLU A 51 -0.38 15.12 4.80
C GLU A 51 -1.89 15.34 4.65
N ALA A 52 -2.63 14.30 4.26
CA ALA A 52 -4.07 14.37 4.09
C ALA A 52 -4.79 14.74 5.40
N CYS A 53 -4.31 14.22 6.54
CA CYS A 53 -4.86 14.54 7.86
C CYS A 53 -4.48 15.96 8.32
N THR A 54 -3.26 16.40 8.03
CA THR A 54 -2.74 17.71 8.46
C THR A 54 -3.38 18.86 7.68
N ASN A 55 -3.51 18.69 6.36
CA ASN A 55 -4.04 19.71 5.46
C ASN A 55 -5.56 19.59 5.24
N LEU A 56 -6.20 18.52 5.76
CA LEU A 56 -7.61 18.17 5.51
C LEU A 56 -7.93 17.99 4.01
N LEU A 57 -7.00 17.37 3.27
CA LEU A 57 -7.07 17.17 1.83
C LEU A 57 -7.22 15.67 1.49
N PRO A 58 -8.45 15.12 1.46
CA PRO A 58 -8.67 13.70 1.17
C PRO A 58 -8.35 13.31 -0.28
N ASN A 59 -8.32 14.28 -1.21
CA ASN A 59 -7.97 14.04 -2.61
C ASN A 59 -6.55 13.48 -2.77
N VAL A 60 -5.62 13.84 -1.88
CA VAL A 60 -4.24 13.35 -1.92
C VAL A 60 -4.19 11.83 -1.75
N VAL A 61 -5.09 11.26 -0.92
CA VAL A 61 -5.22 9.80 -0.76
C VAL A 61 -5.77 9.15 -2.03
N CYS A 62 -6.70 9.81 -2.73
CA CYS A 62 -7.22 9.33 -4.01
C CYS A 62 -6.14 9.31 -5.09
N ASP A 63 -5.35 10.38 -5.19
CA ASP A 63 -4.24 10.49 -6.15
C ASP A 63 -3.17 9.42 -5.87
N TYR A 64 -2.85 9.20 -4.60
CA TYR A 64 -1.96 8.12 -4.18
C TYR A 64 -2.48 6.74 -4.58
N LEU A 65 -3.77 6.48 -4.36
CA LEU A 65 -4.41 5.20 -4.68
C LEU A 65 -4.42 4.94 -6.19
N TYR A 66 -4.69 5.98 -6.99
CA TYR A 66 -4.62 5.90 -8.45
C TYR A 66 -3.20 5.55 -8.90
N ASN A 67 -2.19 6.27 -8.41
CA ASN A 67 -0.79 6.00 -8.74
C ASN A 67 -0.34 4.61 -8.30
N LEU A 68 -0.78 4.13 -7.12
CA LEU A 68 -0.52 2.77 -6.65
C LEU A 68 -1.08 1.73 -7.62
N SER A 69 -2.29 1.94 -8.15
CA SER A 69 -2.92 1.03 -9.11
C SER A 69 -2.17 0.97 -10.45
N GLU A 70 -1.65 2.10 -10.93
CA GLU A 70 -0.82 2.18 -12.14
C GLU A 70 0.51 1.45 -11.97
N ILE A 71 1.20 1.68 -10.85
CA ILE A 71 2.48 1.02 -10.54
C ILE A 71 2.27 -0.49 -10.39
N PHE A 72 1.22 -0.91 -9.68
CA PHE A 72 0.87 -2.32 -9.55
C PHE A 72 0.54 -2.99 -10.90
N SER A 73 -0.21 -2.30 -11.75
CA SER A 73 -0.55 -2.80 -13.09
C SER A 73 0.68 -2.99 -13.98
N LYS A 74 1.65 -2.07 -13.89
CA LYS A 74 2.96 -2.19 -14.57
C LYS A 74 3.75 -3.38 -14.04
N PHE A 75 3.87 -3.50 -12.72
CA PHE A 75 4.53 -4.63 -12.07
C PHE A 75 3.93 -5.98 -12.50
N TYR A 76 2.59 -6.11 -12.50
CA TYR A 76 1.91 -7.36 -12.84
C TYR A 76 2.00 -7.70 -14.34
N SER A 77 2.03 -6.69 -15.21
CA SER A 77 2.12 -6.88 -16.66
C SER A 77 3.53 -7.20 -17.14
N ASN A 78 4.56 -6.93 -16.33
CA ASN A 78 5.94 -7.19 -16.71
C ASN A 78 6.25 -8.70 -16.65
N PRO A 79 6.64 -9.33 -17.77
CA PRO A 79 6.94 -10.77 -17.82
C PRO A 79 8.09 -11.20 -16.90
N GLU A 80 9.05 -10.31 -16.60
CA GLU A 80 10.16 -10.58 -15.67
C GLU A 80 9.70 -10.62 -14.20
N CYS A 81 8.59 -9.94 -13.90
CA CYS A 81 7.97 -9.84 -12.58
C CYS A 81 6.83 -10.85 -12.37
N LYS A 82 6.79 -11.94 -13.14
CA LYS A 82 5.75 -12.96 -13.02
C LYS A 82 5.69 -13.52 -11.60
N VAL A 83 4.52 -13.43 -10.97
CA VAL A 83 4.32 -13.89 -9.58
C VAL A 83 4.30 -15.42 -9.52
N ILE A 84 3.44 -16.06 -10.32
CA ILE A 84 3.19 -17.51 -10.27
C ILE A 84 4.25 -18.29 -11.04
N GLY A 85 4.86 -19.28 -10.39
CA GLY A 85 5.84 -20.19 -11.00
C GLY A 85 7.22 -19.56 -11.16
N SER A 86 7.55 -18.55 -10.36
CA SER A 86 8.91 -17.98 -10.28
C SER A 86 9.62 -18.46 -9.02
N ASP A 87 10.96 -18.50 -9.05
CA ASP A 87 11.78 -18.83 -7.86
C ASP A 87 11.55 -17.87 -6.68
N LYS A 88 10.94 -16.71 -6.95
CA LYS A 88 10.64 -15.63 -6.00
C LYS A 88 9.15 -15.44 -5.77
N GLU A 89 8.35 -16.47 -6.06
CA GLU A 89 6.90 -16.43 -5.90
C GLU A 89 6.51 -15.95 -4.50
N THR A 90 7.17 -16.42 -3.44
CA THR A 90 6.90 -16.00 -2.07
C THR A 90 7.13 -14.50 -1.84
N SER A 91 8.22 -13.90 -2.35
CA SER A 91 8.48 -12.47 -2.15
C SER A 91 7.49 -11.61 -2.93
N ARG A 92 7.16 -12.02 -4.15
CA ARG A 92 6.20 -11.32 -5.03
C ARG A 92 4.78 -11.41 -4.50
N LEU A 93 4.38 -12.56 -3.95
CA LEU A 93 3.10 -12.72 -3.26
C LEU A 93 2.99 -11.81 -2.03
N LEU A 94 4.05 -11.70 -1.24
CA LEU A 94 4.08 -10.75 -0.10
C LEU A 94 3.90 -9.30 -0.56
N LEU A 95 4.49 -8.92 -1.70
CA LEU A 95 4.33 -7.57 -2.27
C LEU A 95 2.89 -7.32 -2.77
N CYS A 96 2.25 -8.34 -3.36
CA CYS A 96 0.83 -8.29 -3.73
C CYS A 96 -0.07 -8.16 -2.49
N GLU A 97 0.20 -8.93 -1.43
CA GLU A 97 -0.54 -8.86 -0.17
C GLU A 97 -0.39 -7.49 0.48
N ALA A 98 0.82 -6.95 0.53
CA ALA A 98 1.10 -5.61 1.04
C ALA A 98 0.32 -4.53 0.27
N THR A 99 0.33 -4.60 -1.06
CA THR A 99 -0.45 -3.70 -1.93
C THR A 99 -1.94 -3.78 -1.63
N ALA A 100 -2.49 -5.00 -1.54
CA ALA A 100 -3.91 -5.20 -1.25
C ALA A 100 -4.31 -4.65 0.12
N MET A 101 -3.46 -4.81 1.14
CA MET A 101 -3.70 -4.24 2.48
C MET A 101 -3.70 -2.70 2.46
N VAL A 102 -2.75 -2.08 1.75
CA VAL A 102 -2.68 -0.61 1.63
C VAL A 102 -3.92 -0.08 0.90
N MET A 103 -4.30 -0.68 -0.23
CA MET A 103 -5.52 -0.30 -0.96
C MET A 103 -6.76 -0.38 -0.06
N ARG A 104 -6.94 -1.47 0.71
CA ARG A 104 -8.06 -1.60 1.66
C ARG A 104 -8.06 -0.48 2.71
N LYS A 105 -6.89 -0.08 3.21
CA LYS A 105 -6.79 1.03 4.17
C LYS A 105 -7.18 2.36 3.52
N CYS A 106 -6.73 2.63 2.30
CA CYS A 106 -7.16 3.81 1.54
C CYS A 106 -8.68 3.84 1.36
N PHE A 107 -9.30 2.72 0.97
CA PHE A 107 -10.75 2.65 0.82
C PHE A 107 -11.47 2.89 2.15
N ASN A 108 -11.01 2.27 3.25
CA ASN A 108 -11.58 2.50 4.57
C ASN A 108 -11.45 3.96 5.03
N LEU A 109 -10.33 4.62 4.70
CA LEU A 109 -10.11 6.04 4.98
C LEU A 109 -11.09 6.94 4.21
N LEU A 110 -11.39 6.57 2.97
CA LEU A 110 -12.36 7.27 2.11
C LEU A 110 -13.82 6.90 2.43
N GLY A 111 -14.06 5.94 3.32
CA GLY A 111 -15.39 5.44 3.65
C GLY A 111 -16.00 4.51 2.59
N ILE A 112 -15.18 3.97 1.69
CA ILE A 112 -15.59 3.05 0.62
C ILE A 112 -15.42 1.61 1.10
N THR A 113 -16.44 0.78 0.90
CA THR A 113 -16.33 -0.66 1.17
C THR A 113 -15.87 -1.40 -0.09
N PRO A 114 -14.66 -1.99 -0.12
CA PRO A 114 -14.18 -2.71 -1.29
C PRO A 114 -14.95 -4.01 -1.52
N ILE A 115 -15.23 -4.32 -2.79
CA ILE A 115 -15.82 -5.59 -3.23
C ILE A 115 -14.72 -6.60 -3.57
N TYR A 116 -14.90 -7.86 -3.16
CA TYR A 116 -13.91 -8.93 -3.40
C TYR A 116 -14.16 -9.73 -4.67
N LYS A 117 -15.38 -9.64 -5.21
CA LYS A 117 -15.82 -10.33 -6.41
C LYS A 117 -16.84 -9.43 -7.11
N ILE A 118 -16.62 -9.19 -8.39
CA ILE A 118 -17.56 -8.51 -9.29
C ILE A 118 -18.45 -9.59 -9.93
#